data_AF-A0A959RPM0-F1
#
_entry.id   AF-A0A959RPM0-F1
#
_cell.length_a   1.000
_cell.length_b   1.000
_cell.length_c   1.000
_cell.angle_alpha   90.00
_cell.angle_beta   90.00
_cell.angle_gamma   90.00
#
_symmetry.space_group_name_H-M   'P 1'
#
loop_
_entity.id
_entity.type
_entity.pdbx_description
1 polymer ?
#
loop_
_entity_poly.entity_id
_entity_poly.type
_entity_poly.pdbx_seq_one_letter_code
_entity_poly.pdbx_strand_id
1 'polypeptide(L)' 'MYAIVDIETTGSYAAANGITEISIHVFDGQKVVEKFETLVNPGQPIPFFIQKMTGITDAMVAEAPYFQDIAEK' A
#
# COMPACT_ATOMS: atom_id res chain seq x y z
N MET A 1 -19.70 -6.24 9.79
CA MET A 1 -18.25 -6.27 9.52
C MET A 1 -17.90 -5.09 8.64
N TYR A 2 -16.72 -4.52 8.84
CA TYR A 2 -16.17 -3.48 7.97
C TYR A 2 -14.65 -3.62 7.90
N ALA A 3 -14.05 -3.10 6.84
CA ALA A 3 -12.61 -3.05 6.67
C ALA A 3 -12.12 -1.62 6.90
N ILE A 4 -11.05 -1.48 7.68
CA ILE A 4 -10.26 -0.26 7.76
C ILE A 4 -9.12 -0.44 6.77
N VAL A 5 -8.99 0.51 5.84
CA VAL A 5 -8.00 0.46 4.77
C VAL A 5 -7.13 1.71 4.85
N ASP A 6 -5.83 1.51 4.82
CA ASP A 6 -4.83 2.56 4.73
C ASP A 6 -3.88 2.27 3.56
N ILE A 7 -3.55 3.31 2.79
CA ILE A 7 -2.84 3.19 1.51
C ILE A 7 -1.76 4.24 1.44
N GLU A 8 -0.53 3.79 1.23
CA GLU A 8 0.58 4.67 0.91
C GLU A 8 0.81 4.72 -0.61
N THR A 9 1.19 5.89 -1.10
CA THR A 9 1.30 6.14 -2.55
C THR A 9 2.53 6.95 -2.90
N THR A 10 2.92 6.95 -4.17
CA THR A 10 3.99 7.82 -4.69
C THR A 10 3.59 9.30 -4.76
N GLY A 11 2.37 9.67 -4.38
CA GLY A 11 1.84 11.04 -4.40
C GLY A 11 0.31 11.10 -4.39
N SER A 12 -0.24 12.28 -4.14
CA SER A 12 -1.68 12.46 -3.85
C SER A 12 -2.62 12.46 -5.05
N TYR A 13 -2.10 12.62 -6.28
CA TYR A 13 -2.93 12.62 -7.49
C TYR A 13 -3.02 11.22 -8.10
N ALA A 14 -4.16 10.54 -7.89
CA ALA A 14 -4.34 9.13 -8.20
C ALA A 14 -4.00 8.76 -9.66
N ALA A 15 -4.37 9.59 -10.65
CA ALA A 15 -4.15 9.25 -12.06
C ALA A 15 -2.68 9.28 -12.49
N ALA A 16 -1.77 9.84 -11.67
CA ALA A 16 -0.34 9.92 -11.97
C ALA A 16 0.54 9.18 -10.94
N ASN A 17 -0.05 8.53 -9.92
CA ASN A 17 0.69 7.93 -8.82
C ASN A 17 0.33 6.46 -8.62
N GLY A 18 1.26 5.71 -8.03
CA GLY A 18 1.15 4.29 -7.77
C GLY A 18 1.02 4.01 -6.28
N ILE A 19 0.48 2.85 -5.95
CA ILE A 19 0.38 2.34 -4.58
C ILE A 19 1.73 1.75 -4.18
N THR A 20 2.20 2.08 -2.98
CA THR A 20 3.44 1.53 -2.39
C THR A 20 3.18 0.59 -1.23
N GLU A 21 2.03 0.70 -0.56
CA GLU A 21 1.60 -0.19 0.52
C GLU A 21 0.07 -0.30 0.56
N ILE A 22 -0.41 -1.48 0.94
CA ILE A 22 -1.82 -1.72 1.28
C ILE A 22 -1.90 -2.34 2.67
N SER A 23 -2.65 -1.71 3.57
CA SER A 23 -3.00 -2.26 4.89
C SER A 23 -4.52 -2.36 5.03
N ILE A 24 -5.02 -3.56 5.33
CA ILE A 24 -6.44 -3.87 5.49
C ILE A 24 -6.65 -4.62 6.80
N HIS A 25 -7.46 -4.04 7.68
CA HIS A 25 -7.87 -4.68 8.94
C HIS A 25 -9.38 -4.89 8.94
N VAL A 26 -9.81 -6.15 8.94
CA VAL A 26 -11.24 -6.50 8.98
C VAL A 26 -11.71 -6.53 10.42
N PHE A 27 -12.77 -5.79 10.72
CA PHE A 27 -13.31 -5.59 12.06
C PHE A 27 -14.76 -6.07 12.17
N ASP A 28 -15.05 -6.82 13.23
CA ASP A 28 -16.38 -7.41 13.47
C ASP A 28 -17.35 -6.47 14.23
N GLY A 29 -16.84 -5.34 14.74
CA GLY A 29 -17.56 -4.43 15.62
C GLY A 29 -16.99 -4.39 17.05
N GLN A 30 -16.13 -5.34 17.42
CA GLN A 30 -15.47 -5.43 18.72
C GLN A 30 -13.95 -5.58 18.60
N LYS A 31 -13.46 -6.34 17.62
CA LYS A 31 -12.02 -6.58 17.40
C LYS A 31 -11.67 -6.79 15.94
N VAL A 32 -10.38 -6.66 15.64
CA VAL A 32 -9.81 -7.07 14.34
C VAL A 32 -9.82 -8.59 14.27
N VAL A 33 -10.40 -9.13 13.20
CA VAL A 33 -10.55 -10.57 12.96
C VAL A 33 -9.66 -11.07 11.82
N GLU A 34 -9.23 -10.18 10.94
CA GLU A 34 -8.32 -10.49 9.84
C GLU A 34 -7.44 -9.27 9.53
N LYS A 35 -6.22 -9.55 9.05
CA LYS A 35 -5.26 -8.53 8.63
C LYS A 35 -4.61 -8.94 7.32
N PHE A 36 -4.44 -7.97 6.44
CA PHE A 36 -3.65 -8.08 5.24
C PHE A 36 -2.77 -6.84 5.13
N GLU A 37 -1.46 -7.03 5.03
CA GLU A 37 -0.47 -5.96 4.92
C GLU A 37 0.55 -6.38 3.87
N THR A 38 0.82 -5.50 2.90
CA THR A 38 1.81 -5.79 1.86
C THR A 38 2.37 -4.50 1.26
N LEU A 39 3.68 -4.52 0.97
CA LEU A 39 4.27 -3.56 0.07
C LEU A 39 3.85 -3.88 -1.36
N VAL A 40 3.78 -2.84 -2.20
CA VAL A 40 3.41 -2.95 -3.60
C VAL A 40 4.48 -2.25 -4.43
N ASN A 41 4.92 -2.89 -5.51
CA ASN A 41 5.78 -2.24 -6.49
C ASN A 41 4.92 -1.27 -7.33
N PRO A 42 5.13 0.06 -7.22
CA PRO A 42 4.32 1.04 -7.94
C PRO A 42 4.65 1.11 -9.45
N GLY A 43 5.68 0.40 -9.92
CA GLY A 43 6.15 0.45 -11.30
C GLY A 43 6.83 1.77 -11.69
N GLN A 44 7.12 2.64 -10.72
CA GLN A 44 7.74 3.94 -10.92
C GLN A 44 8.54 4.40 -9.67
N PRO A 45 9.48 5.34 -9.80
CA PRO A 45 10.24 5.84 -8.67
C PRO A 45 9.36 6.54 -7.61
N ILE A 46 9.66 6.33 -6.34
CA ILE A 46 9.02 7.03 -5.22
C ILE A 46 9.72 8.38 -5.01
N PRO A 47 9.03 9.54 -5.08
CA PRO A 47 9.68 10.83 -4.84
C PRO A 47 10.32 10.92 -3.45
N PHE A 48 11.50 11.52 -3.34
CA PHE A 48 12.26 11.56 -2.07
C PHE A 48 11.46 12.12 -0.88
N PHE A 49 10.61 13.12 -1.10
CA PHE A 49 9.78 13.68 -0.03
C PHE A 49 8.72 12.69 0.47
N ILE A 50 8.20 11.83 -0.41
CA ILE A 50 7.29 10.73 -0.06
C ILE A 50 8.03 9.65 0.70
N GLN A 51 9.24 9.27 0.25
CA GLN A 51 10.08 8.31 0.97
C GLN A 51 10.38 8.80 2.39
N LYS A 52 10.66 10.10 2.55
CA LYS A 52 10.90 10.70 3.87
C LYS A 52 9.64 10.73 4.75
N MET A 53 8.46 10.91 4.15
CA MET A 53 7.19 11.01 4.86
C MET A 53 6.68 9.63 5.33
N THR A 54 6.76 8.63 4.44
CA THR A 54 6.22 7.27 4.67
C THR A 54 7.26 6.30 5.21
N GLY A 55 8.55 6.57 4.98
CA GLY A 55 9.64 5.64 5.28
C GLY A 55 9.84 4.55 4.21
N ILE A 56 8.99 4.48 3.18
CA ILE A 56 9.06 3.46 2.14
C ILE A 56 10.04 3.92 1.05
N THR A 57 11.03 3.08 0.75
CA THR A 57 12.06 3.37 -0.26
C THR A 57 11.88 2.52 -1.52
N ASP A 58 12.45 2.96 -2.65
CA ASP A 58 12.42 2.19 -3.90
C ASP A 58 12.99 0.77 -3.73
N ALA A 59 14.00 0.62 -2.87
CA ALA A 59 14.63 -0.68 -2.60
C ALA A 59 13.69 -1.65 -1.86
N MET A 60 12.79 -1.12 -1.00
CA MET A 60 11.83 -1.94 -0.27
C MET A 60 10.75 -2.52 -1.17
N VAL A 61 10.35 -1.76 -2.22
CA VAL A 61 9.26 -2.15 -3.12
C VAL A 61 9.77 -2.83 -4.40
N ALA A 62 11.07 -2.89 -4.65
CA ALA A 62 11.65 -3.43 -5.88
C ALA A 62 11.22 -4.88 -6.15
N GLU A 63 11.21 -5.73 -5.12
CA GLU A 63 10.82 -7.15 -5.20
C GLU A 63 9.38 -7.40 -4.70
N ALA A 64 8.64 -6.33 -4.38
CA ALA A 64 7.24 -6.44 -3.99
C ALA A 64 6.37 -6.78 -5.21
N PRO A 65 5.20 -7.42 -5.03
CA PRO A 65 4.29 -7.69 -6.14
C PRO A 65 3.79 -6.39 -6.77
N TYR A 66 3.46 -6.42 -8.06
CA TYR A 66 2.65 -5.36 -8.65
C TYR A 66 1.21 -5.47 -8.14
N PHE A 67 0.46 -4.37 -8.17
CA PHE A 67 -0.94 -4.36 -7.72
C PHE A 67 -1.79 -5.44 -8.42
N GLN A 68 -1.59 -5.62 -9.73
CA GLN A 68 -2.31 -6.62 -10.51
C GLN A 68 -2.06 -8.07 -10.05
N ASP A 69 -0.93 -8.35 -9.41
CA ASP A 69 -0.57 -9.70 -8.93
C ASP A 69 -1.31 -10.06 -7.63
N ILE A 70 -1.92 -9.08 -6.97
CA ILE A 70 -2.61 -9.23 -5.68
C ILE A 70 -4.08 -8.79 -5.70
N ALA A 71 -4.52 -8.11 -6.76
CA ALA A 71 -5.87 -7.53 -6.84
C ALA A 71 -7.01 -8.58 -6.90
N GLU A 72 -6.71 -9.83 -7.29
CA GLU A 72 -7.70 -10.91 -7.40
C GLU A 72 -7.80 -11.80 -6.14
N LYS A 73 -7.00 -11.51 -5.11
CA LYS A 73 -7.06 -12.24 -3.83
C LYS A 73 -8.27 -11.81 -3.02
#